data_AF-A0A392SKV1-F1
#
_entry.id   AF-A0A392SKV1-F1
#
_cell.length_a   1.000
_cell.length_b   1.000
_cell.length_c   1.000
_cell.angle_alpha   90.00
_cell.angle_beta   90.00
_cell.angle_gamma   90.00
#
_symmetry.space_group_name_H-M   'P 1'
#
loop_
_entity.id
_entity.type
_entity.pdbx_description
1 polymer ?
#
loop_
_entity_poly.entity_id
_entity_poly.type
_entity_poly.pdbx_seq_one_letter_code
_entity_poly.pdbx_strand_id
1 'polypeptide(L)'
;SFAERMLKLAADKKTSKKNLKGGTAIVLSQSGPGSSSSPGGGRGCSSEPKERETPQKRQRQDDSVVDLTVSEPKFVLPNCFGAMGFFEKFPPAVPDSEKSIIL
;
A
#
# COMPACT_ATOMS: atom_id res chain seq x y z
N SER A 1 -5.14 -23.33 -15.55
CA SER A 1 -4.96 -23.02 -14.10
C SER A 1 -4.01 -21.83 -13.91
N PHE A 2 -4.16 -21.02 -12.86
CA PHE A 2 -3.20 -19.96 -12.52
C PHE A 2 -1.77 -20.52 -12.34
N ALA A 3 -1.68 -21.73 -11.78
CA ALA A 3 -0.42 -22.44 -11.60
C ALA A 3 0.33 -22.67 -12.93
N GLU A 4 -0.38 -23.02 -14.01
CA GLU A 4 0.24 -23.22 -15.32
C GLU A 4 0.79 -21.92 -15.91
N ARG A 5 0.09 -20.79 -15.73
CA ARG A 5 0.57 -19.47 -16.17
C ARG A 5 1.82 -19.04 -15.40
N MET A 6 1.88 -19.31 -14.11
CA MET A 6 3.07 -19.04 -13.28
C MET A 6 4.25 -19.91 -13.70
N LEU A 7 4.01 -21.19 -14.00
CA LEU A 7 5.06 -22.11 -14.47
C LEU A 7 5.62 -21.67 -15.83
N LYS A 8 4.76 -21.20 -16.74
CA LYS A 8 5.14 -20.70 -18.07
C LYS A 8 6.02 -19.45 -17.97
N LEU A 9 5.67 -18.50 -17.09
CA LEU A 9 6.45 -17.28 -16.87
C LEU A 9 7.83 -17.54 -16.26
N ALA A 10 7.97 -18.57 -15.43
CA ALA A 10 9.25 -18.92 -14.82
C ALA A 10 10.23 -19.54 -15.83
N ALA A 11 9.72 -20.26 -16.84
CA ALA A 11 10.54 -20.90 -17.87
C ALA A 11 11.16 -19.91 -18.86
N ASP A 12 10.47 -18.79 -19.16
CA ASP A 12 10.87 -17.82 -20.19
C ASP A 12 12.00 -16.85 -19.75
N LYS A 13 12.43 -16.87 -18.49
CA LYS A 13 13.40 -15.89 -17.96
C LYS A 13 14.88 -16.21 -18.26
N LYS A 14 15.18 -17.23 -19.06
CA LYS A 14 16.57 -17.72 -19.27
C LYS A 14 17.24 -17.31 -20.59
N THR A 15 16.66 -16.45 -21.43
CA THR A 15 17.16 -16.27 -22.82
C THR A 15 17.45 -14.84 -23.28
N SER A 16 17.55 -13.82 -22.41
CA SER A 16 17.88 -12.46 -22.87
C SER A 16 19.11 -11.86 -22.18
N LYS A 17 20.29 -12.39 -22.48
CA LYS A 17 21.57 -11.67 -22.31
C LYS A 17 22.31 -11.64 -23.65
N LYS A 18 22.00 -10.65 -24.49
CA LYS A 18 22.86 -10.28 -25.62
C LYS A 18 22.95 -8.76 -25.76
N ASN A 19 24.16 -8.32 -26.05
CA ASN A 19 24.72 -7.00 -25.75
C ASN A 19 24.14 -5.84 -26.58
N LEU A 20 24.17 -4.65 -25.97
CA LEU A 20 23.86 -3.34 -26.54
C LEU A 20 24.96 -2.89 -27.50
N LYS A 21 24.60 -2.48 -28.72
CA LYS A 21 25.48 -1.69 -29.61
C LYS A 21 24.68 -0.66 -30.42
N GLY A 22 24.90 0.62 -30.07
CA GLY A 22 24.83 1.77 -30.97
C GLY A 22 23.47 2.48 -31.09
N GLY A 23 23.50 3.82 -30.96
CA GLY A 23 22.50 4.69 -31.59
C GLY A 23 21.81 5.71 -30.69
N THR A 24 22.39 6.90 -30.63
CA THR A 24 21.96 8.24 -30.17
C THR A 24 20.46 8.57 -30.07
N ALA A 25 20.14 9.32 -29.01
CA ALA A 25 19.00 10.24 -28.79
C ALA A 25 17.58 9.67 -28.69
N ILE A 26 17.05 9.69 -27.47
CA ILE A 26 15.99 10.61 -27.02
C ILE A 26 15.87 10.43 -25.50
N VAL A 27 15.85 11.55 -24.78
CA VAL A 27 15.59 11.59 -23.34
C VAL A 27 14.16 11.10 -23.11
N LEU A 28 14.03 9.89 -22.59
CA LEU A 28 12.85 9.44 -21.89
C LEU A 28 13.34 8.88 -20.57
N SER A 29 13.14 9.64 -19.49
CA SER A 29 13.48 9.25 -18.13
C SER A 29 12.90 7.87 -17.84
N GLN A 30 13.76 6.86 -17.92
CA GLN A 30 13.45 5.48 -17.62
C GLN A 30 13.27 5.38 -16.10
N SER A 31 12.02 5.38 -15.62
CA SER A 31 11.73 4.83 -14.31
C SER A 31 12.02 3.33 -14.39
N GLY A 32 13.17 2.92 -13.84
CA GLY A 32 13.50 1.50 -13.70
C GLY A 32 12.43 0.78 -12.86
N PRO A 33 12.37 -0.56 -12.90
CA PRO A 33 11.46 -1.34 -12.08
C PRO A 33 11.76 -1.09 -10.60
N GLY A 34 11.04 -0.14 -9.99
CA GLY A 34 11.06 0.09 -8.56
C GLY A 34 10.51 -1.16 -7.90
N SER A 35 11.35 -1.86 -7.13
CA SER A 35 10.93 -2.94 -6.27
C SER A 35 9.92 -2.41 -5.26
N SER A 36 8.64 -2.71 -5.49
CA SER A 36 7.58 -2.53 -4.51
C SER A 36 7.80 -3.53 -3.38
N SER A 37 7.80 -3.02 -2.14
CA SER A 37 7.81 -3.82 -0.92
C SER A 37 6.48 -4.56 -0.75
N SER A 38 6.58 -5.85 -0.42
CA SER A 38 5.44 -6.76 -0.25
C SER A 38 4.44 -6.29 0.82
N PRO A 39 3.12 -6.50 0.65
CA PRO A 39 2.21 -6.53 1.76
C PRO A 39 2.52 -7.78 2.59
N GLY A 40 2.95 -7.59 3.84
CA GLY A 40 3.02 -8.68 4.81
C GLY A 40 1.62 -9.25 5.01
N GLY A 41 1.34 -10.41 4.41
CA GLY A 41 0.08 -11.12 4.57
C GLY A 41 -0.11 -11.57 6.01
N GLY A 42 -0.99 -10.88 6.75
CA GLY A 42 -1.51 -11.35 8.02
C GLY A 42 -2.31 -12.63 7.79
N ARG A 43 -1.83 -13.75 8.34
CA ARG A 43 -2.63 -14.98 8.40
C ARG A 43 -3.78 -14.77 9.37
N GLY A 44 -4.97 -15.21 8.96
CA GLY A 44 -6.21 -15.09 9.73
C GLY A 44 -6.10 -15.73 11.12
N CYS A 45 -6.81 -15.10 12.06
CA CYS A 45 -7.02 -15.63 13.40
C CYS A 45 -7.97 -16.83 13.31
N SER A 46 -7.42 -18.04 13.44
CA SER A 46 -8.20 -19.23 13.75
C SER A 46 -7.65 -19.79 15.05
N SER A 47 -8.32 -19.48 16.16
CA SER A 47 -8.08 -20.13 17.43
C SER A 47 -9.40 -20.70 17.95
N GLU A 48 -9.55 -22.02 17.84
CA GLU A 48 -10.43 -22.79 18.73
C GLU A 48 -10.05 -22.50 20.19
N PRO A 49 -11.00 -22.38 21.12
CA PRO A 49 -10.71 -22.12 22.51
C PRO A 49 -10.16 -23.40 23.15
N LYS A 50 -8.84 -23.60 23.04
CA LYS A 50 -8.11 -24.51 23.91
C LYS A 50 -7.75 -23.71 25.17
N GLU A 51 -8.41 -24.02 26.29
CA GLU A 51 -8.06 -23.51 27.63
C GLU A 51 -6.55 -23.54 27.80
N ARG A 52 -5.93 -22.37 27.65
CA ARG A 52 -4.55 -22.13 28.03
C ARG A 52 -4.64 -21.36 29.33
N GLU A 53 -4.35 -22.06 30.43
CA GLU A 53 -4.06 -21.48 31.72
C GLU A 53 -3.20 -20.22 31.52
N THR A 54 -3.78 -19.06 31.82
CA THR A 54 -3.20 -17.77 31.45
C THR A 54 -1.98 -17.47 32.31
N PRO A 55 -0.77 -17.30 31.73
CA PRO A 55 0.39 -16.86 32.48
C PRO A 55 0.13 -15.46 33.05
N GLN A 56 0.46 -15.26 34.32
CA GLN A 56 0.23 -14.00 35.05
C GLN A 56 0.74 -12.80 34.22
N LYS A 57 -0.18 -11.94 33.76
CA LYS A 57 0.16 -10.70 33.07
C LYS A 57 0.93 -9.80 34.04
N ARG A 58 2.19 -9.50 33.73
CA ARG A 58 2.92 -8.40 34.39
C ARG A 58 2.12 -7.11 34.21
N GLN A 59 2.01 -6.32 35.27
CA GLN A 59 1.42 -4.98 35.24
C GLN A 59 2.20 -4.15 34.21
N ARG A 60 1.51 -3.71 33.15
CA ARG A 60 2.06 -2.72 32.22
C ARG A 60 1.98 -1.36 32.93
N GLN A 61 3.01 -0.53 32.77
CA GLN A 61 2.84 0.90 33.02
C GLN A 61 1.85 1.41 31.97
N ASP A 62 0.66 1.78 32.40
CA ASP A 62 -0.42 2.25 31.51
C ASP A 62 -0.56 3.79 31.52
N ASP A 63 0.28 4.51 32.25
CA ASP A 63 -0.03 5.91 32.59
C ASP A 63 0.87 6.93 31.90
N SER A 64 1.19 6.71 30.64
CA SER A 64 1.58 7.79 29.74
C SER A 64 0.32 8.43 29.18
N VAL A 65 -0.38 9.24 29.97
CA VAL A 65 -1.46 10.09 29.46
C VAL A 65 -0.83 11.13 28.54
N VAL A 66 -0.89 10.88 27.23
CA VAL A 66 -0.50 11.88 26.23
C VAL A 66 -1.57 12.96 26.29
N ASP A 67 -1.18 14.14 26.74
CA ASP A 67 -2.05 15.30 26.73
C ASP A 67 -2.31 15.75 25.29
N LEU A 68 -3.46 15.34 24.75
CA LEU A 68 -3.92 15.75 23.42
C LEU A 68 -4.23 17.25 23.33
N THR A 69 -4.21 17.97 24.47
CA THR A 69 -4.38 19.43 24.53
C THR A 69 -3.06 20.18 24.29
N VAL A 70 -1.92 19.50 24.30
CA VAL A 70 -0.67 20.02 23.71
C VAL A 70 -0.92 20.07 22.20
N SER A 71 -1.38 21.23 21.75
CA SER A 71 -2.00 21.45 20.46
C SER A 71 -1.22 20.78 19.32
N GLU A 72 -1.75 19.67 18.81
CA GLU A 72 -1.38 19.14 17.50
C GLU A 72 -1.45 20.30 16.48
N PRO A 73 -0.46 20.42 15.58
CA PRO A 73 -0.52 21.40 14.51
C PRO A 73 -1.85 21.29 13.77
N LYS A 74 -2.61 22.39 13.72
CA LYS A 74 -3.91 22.39 13.07
C LYS A 74 -3.69 22.17 11.57
N PHE A 75 -4.13 21.02 11.06
CA PHE A 75 -4.03 20.73 9.64
C PHE A 75 -4.86 21.76 8.86
N VAL A 76 -4.19 22.53 8.00
CA VAL A 76 -4.84 23.51 7.14
C VAL A 76 -5.18 22.84 5.82
N LEU A 77 -6.47 22.68 5.54
CA LEU A 77 -6.94 22.13 4.27
C LEU A 77 -6.74 23.16 3.15
N PRO A 78 -6.26 22.76 1.96
CA PRO A 78 -6.20 23.67 0.82
C PRO A 78 -7.57 24.28 0.49
N ASN A 79 -7.61 25.56 0.15
CA ASN A 79 -8.86 26.30 -0.07
C ASN A 79 -9.73 25.70 -1.20
N CYS A 80 -9.12 24.97 -2.14
CA CYS A 80 -9.84 24.31 -3.22
C CYS A 80 -10.88 23.29 -2.75
N PHE A 81 -10.69 22.67 -1.58
CA PHE A 81 -11.65 21.70 -1.04
C PHE A 81 -12.95 22.34 -0.56
N GLY A 82 -12.96 23.65 -0.26
CA GLY A 82 -14.16 24.40 0.10
C GLY A 82 -14.83 25.09 -1.10
N ALA A 83 -14.19 25.06 -2.27
CA ALA A 83 -14.74 25.71 -3.45
C ALA A 83 -15.90 24.90 -4.01
N MET A 84 -17.08 25.52 -4.11
CA MET A 84 -18.24 24.91 -4.78
C MET A 84 -17.88 24.55 -6.23
N GLY A 85 -18.28 23.37 -6.69
CA GLY A 85 -18.02 22.94 -8.06
C GLY A 85 -16.62 22.36 -8.28
N PHE A 86 -15.77 22.23 -7.24
CA PHE A 86 -14.39 21.77 -7.40
C PHE A 86 -14.32 20.30 -7.87
N PHE A 87 -15.05 19.40 -7.22
CA PHE A 87 -15.05 17.98 -7.58
C PHE A 87 -15.85 17.69 -8.86
N GLU A 88 -16.75 18.57 -9.26
CA GLU A 88 -17.45 18.52 -10.53
C GLU A 88 -16.52 18.83 -11.70
N LYS A 89 -15.59 19.79 -11.51
CA LYS A 89 -14.54 20.10 -12.50
C LYS A 89 -13.40 19.09 -12.48
N PHE A 90 -13.06 18.60 -11.29
CA PHE A 90 -11.93 17.71 -11.05
C PHE A 90 -12.40 16.48 -10.26
N PRO A 91 -13.08 15.53 -10.92
CA PRO A 91 -13.60 14.35 -10.25
C PRO A 91 -12.44 13.50 -9.70
N PRO A 92 -12.56 12.98 -8.46
CA PRO A 92 -11.54 12.12 -7.90
C PRO A 92 -11.44 10.82 -8.71
N ALA A 93 -10.23 10.42 -9.06
CA ALA A 93 -9.97 9.15 -9.72
C ALA A 93 -10.09 8.02 -8.67
N VAL A 94 -11.27 7.43 -8.57
CA VAL A 94 -11.54 6.28 -7.70
C VAL A 94 -11.73 5.04 -8.57
N PRO A 95 -10.97 3.94 -8.35
CA PRO A 95 -11.18 2.68 -9.04
C PRO A 95 -12.59 2.15 -8.85
N ASP A 96 -13.16 1.47 -9.85
CA ASP A 96 -14.53 0.95 -9.77
C ASP A 96 -14.75 0.01 -8.57
N SER A 97 -13.73 -0.74 -8.17
CA SER A 97 -13.75 -1.62 -6.99
C SER A 97 -13.92 -0.87 -5.67
N GLU A 98 -13.59 0.42 -5.63
CA GLU A 98 -13.58 1.24 -4.41
C GLU A 98 -14.73 2.25 -4.38
N LYS A 99 -15.38 2.52 -5.53
CA LYS A 99 -16.48 3.49 -5.62
C LYS A 99 -17.59 3.21 -4.63
N SER A 100 -18.00 1.95 -4.43
CA SER A 100 -19.09 1.59 -3.50
C SER A 100 -18.75 1.76 -2.03
N ILE A 101 -17.47 1.96 -1.69
CA ILE A 101 -17.00 2.12 -0.31
C ILE A 101 -16.81 3.61 0.00
N ILE A 102 -16.48 4.41 -1.02
CA ILE A 102 -16.01 5.80 -0.88
C ILE A 102 -17.08 6.82 -1.31
N LEU A 103 -17.94 6.50 -2.27
CA LEU A 103 -19.00 7.38 -2.81
C LEU A 103 -20.41 6.84 -2.49
#